data_AF-A0A0W1KSV5-F1
#
_entry.id   AF-A0A0W1KSV5-F1
#
_cell.length_a   1.000
_cell.length_b   1.000
_cell.length_c   1.000
_cell.angle_alpha   90.00
_cell.angle_beta   90.00
_cell.angle_gamma   90.00
#
_symmetry.space_group_name_H-M   'P 1'
#
loop_
_entity.id
_entity.type
_entity.pdbx_description
1 polymer ?
#
loop_
_entity_poly.entity_id
_entity_poly.type
_entity_poly.pdbx_seq_one_letter_code
_entity_poly.pdbx_strand_id
1 'polypeptide(L)'
;MSKIDYDHTHQCIIITPTEPPHDEDFELWSTLFLHSDDIAISEYSAGADRHQVRFSYSQQTFNLNYEHYSQSIWINGEGPEAEHLLAALAFYLN
;
A
#
# COMPACT_ATOMS: atom_id res chain seq x y z
N MET A 1 9.10 -4.21 -11.59
CA MET A 1 8.20 -3.06 -11.77
C MET A 1 6.80 -3.50 -11.39
N SER A 2 6.13 -2.85 -10.45
CA SER A 2 4.78 -3.24 -10.04
C SER A 2 3.73 -2.60 -10.93
N LYS A 3 2.65 -3.33 -11.24
CA LYS A 3 1.45 -2.75 -11.83
C LYS A 3 0.60 -2.15 -10.71
N ILE A 4 0.06 -0.96 -10.93
CA ILE A 4 -0.73 -0.21 -9.95
C ILE A 4 -2.07 0.14 -10.60
N ASP A 5 -3.16 -0.42 -10.08
CA ASP A 5 -4.52 -0.18 -10.59
C ASP A 5 -5.39 0.43 -9.48
N TYR A 6 -6.06 1.54 -9.76
CA TYR A 6 -7.06 2.09 -8.82
C TYR A 6 -8.43 1.44 -9.06
N ASP A 7 -8.94 0.75 -8.04
CA ASP A 7 -10.29 0.18 -8.01
C ASP A 7 -11.27 1.19 -7.40
N HIS A 8 -11.97 1.92 -8.28
CA HIS A 8 -13.00 2.88 -7.91
C HIS A 8 -14.19 2.25 -7.17
N THR A 9 -14.47 0.96 -7.38
CA THR A 9 -15.63 0.29 -6.77
C THR A 9 -15.35 -0.02 -5.31
N HIS A 10 -14.16 -0.50 -5.02
CA HIS A 10 -13.75 -0.90 -3.68
C HIS A 10 -12.96 0.17 -2.92
N GLN A 11 -12.70 1.33 -3.55
CA GLN A 11 -11.94 2.45 -2.98
C GLN A 11 -10.57 1.99 -2.44
N CYS A 12 -9.82 1.30 -3.29
CA CYS A 12 -8.47 0.86 -2.98
C CYS A 12 -7.58 0.85 -4.22
N ILE A 13 -6.27 0.84 -4.01
CA ILE A 13 -5.27 0.66 -5.06
C ILE A 13 -4.77 -0.77 -4.99
N ILE A 14 -4.87 -1.52 -6.07
CA ILE A 14 -4.34 -2.88 -6.19
C ILE A 14 -2.92 -2.80 -6.71
N ILE A 15 -1.99 -3.46 -6.01
CA ILE A 15 -0.59 -3.54 -6.38
C ILE A 15 -0.27 -4.96 -6.83
N THR A 16 0.15 -5.12 -8.08
CA THR A 16 0.60 -6.41 -8.62
C THR A 16 2.09 -6.34 -8.94
N PRO A 17 2.97 -6.74 -8.00
CA PRO A 17 4.41 -6.77 -8.27
C PRO A 17 4.76 -7.81 -9.34
N THR A 18 5.86 -7.59 -10.08
CA THR A 18 6.39 -8.62 -11.02
C THR A 18 6.78 -9.88 -10.27
N GLU A 19 7.35 -9.71 -9.08
CA GLU A 19 7.76 -10.76 -8.17
C GLU A 19 7.13 -10.45 -6.80
N PRO A 20 6.17 -11.25 -6.35
CA PRO A 20 5.50 -11.01 -5.07
C PRO A 20 6.48 -11.22 -3.90
N PRO A 21 6.39 -10.40 -2.84
CA PRO A 21 7.18 -10.62 -1.64
C PRO A 21 6.75 -11.91 -0.93
N HIS A 22 7.69 -12.57 -0.27
CA HIS A 22 7.34 -13.51 0.80
C HIS A 22 6.94 -12.73 2.05
N ASP A 23 6.21 -13.39 2.95
CA ASP A 23 5.79 -12.81 4.23
C ASP A 23 6.93 -12.17 5.01
N GLU A 24 8.06 -12.87 5.12
CA GLU A 24 9.25 -12.41 5.85
C GLU A 24 9.93 -11.20 5.21
N ASP A 25 9.74 -11.01 3.90
CA ASP A 25 10.34 -9.94 3.12
C ASP A 25 9.42 -8.72 2.96
N PHE A 26 8.17 -8.81 3.39
CA PHE A 26 7.16 -7.78 3.11
C PHE A 26 7.53 -6.41 3.71
N GLU A 27 8.13 -6.36 4.90
CA GLU A 27 8.58 -5.11 5.51
C GLU A 27 9.64 -4.39 4.65
N LEU A 28 10.64 -5.14 4.17
CA LEU A 28 11.67 -4.60 3.29
C LEU A 28 11.08 -4.20 1.93
N TRP A 29 10.27 -5.07 1.33
CA TRP A 29 9.63 -4.84 0.05
C TRP A 29 8.77 -3.57 0.09
N SER A 30 7.96 -3.41 1.13
CA SER A 30 7.07 -2.25 1.29
C SER A 30 7.86 -0.96 1.47
N THR A 31 8.98 -0.99 2.19
CA THR A 31 9.87 0.16 2.37
C THR A 31 10.49 0.60 1.04
N LEU A 32 10.89 -0.36 0.19
CA LEU A 32 11.43 -0.07 -1.14
C LEU A 32 10.34 0.42 -2.10
N PHE A 33 9.16 -0.19 -2.05
CA PHE A 33 8.02 0.19 -2.89
C PHE A 33 7.51 1.61 -2.57
N LEU A 34 7.45 1.97 -1.29
CA LEU A 34 7.01 3.27 -0.81
C LEU A 34 8.14 4.33 -0.76
N HIS A 35 9.31 4.03 -1.31
CA HIS A 35 10.44 4.95 -1.29
C HIS A 35 10.20 6.12 -2.25
N SER A 36 9.66 7.22 -1.74
CA SER A 36 9.39 8.46 -2.49
C SER A 36 9.41 9.66 -1.55
N ASP A 37 9.75 10.84 -2.08
CA ASP A 37 9.97 12.05 -1.26
C ASP A 37 8.71 12.53 -0.51
N ASP A 38 7.52 12.32 -1.08
CA ASP A 38 6.25 12.75 -0.47
C ASP A 38 5.59 11.68 0.42
N ILE A 39 6.27 10.55 0.63
CA ILE A 39 5.78 9.44 1.44
C ILE A 39 6.58 9.33 2.73
N ALA A 40 5.88 9.30 3.86
CA ALA A 40 6.48 9.02 5.16
C ALA A 40 5.85 7.78 5.79
N ILE A 41 6.65 6.72 5.94
CA ILE A 41 6.26 5.48 6.62
C ILE A 41 6.26 5.73 8.13
N SER A 42 5.19 5.33 8.82
CA SER A 42 5.01 5.57 10.25
C SER A 42 5.06 4.31 11.10
N GLU A 43 4.51 3.20 10.63
CA GLU A 43 4.34 1.99 11.44
C GLU A 43 4.31 0.73 10.56
N TYR A 44 4.93 -0.34 11.05
CA TYR A 44 4.81 -1.67 10.52
C TYR A 44 4.13 -2.60 11.54
N SER A 45 3.20 -3.43 11.07
CA SER A 45 2.49 -4.40 11.89
C SER A 45 2.43 -5.75 11.17
N ALA A 46 3.15 -6.74 11.70
CA ALA A 46 3.09 -8.12 11.23
C ALA A 46 2.03 -8.90 12.03
N GLY A 47 0.83 -9.04 11.47
CA GLY A 47 -0.19 -9.94 11.97
C GLY A 47 0.03 -11.38 11.49
N ALA A 48 -0.72 -12.33 12.06
CA ALA A 48 -0.59 -13.75 11.68
C ALA A 48 -1.01 -14.04 10.23
N ASP A 49 -2.05 -13.35 9.74
CA ASP A 49 -2.59 -13.57 8.39
C ASP A 49 -2.40 -12.35 7.47
N ARG A 50 -2.16 -11.17 8.06
CA ARG A 50 -2.05 -9.91 7.32
C ARG A 50 -0.93 -9.05 7.90
N HIS A 51 -0.04 -8.61 7.03
CA HIS A 51 0.93 -7.58 7.33
C HIS A 51 0.41 -6.22 6.85
N GLN A 52 0.73 -5.17 7.58
CA GLN A 52 0.27 -3.82 7.28
C GLN A 52 1.40 -2.81 7.51
N VAL A 53 1.54 -1.88 6.58
CA VAL A 53 2.45 -0.74 6.66
C VAL A 53 1.60 0.52 6.60
N ARG A 54 1.64 1.31 7.66
CA ARG A 54 1.01 2.62 7.70
C ARG A 54 2.00 3.66 7.19
N PHE A 55 1.52 4.52 6.30
CA PHE A 55 2.30 5.63 5.76
C PHE A 55 1.40 6.85 5.55
N SER A 56 2.02 7.99 5.27
CA SER A 56 1.32 9.22 4.96
C SER A 56 1.74 9.76 3.59
N TYR A 57 0.78 10.37 2.90
CA TYR A 57 0.94 11.08 1.64
C TYR A 57 0.01 12.29 1.65
N SER A 58 0.50 13.47 1.28
CA SER A 58 -0.29 14.72 1.26
C SER A 58 -1.07 14.97 2.58
N GLN A 59 -0.42 14.73 3.73
CA GLN A 59 -0.98 14.89 5.08
C GLN A 59 -2.13 13.92 5.44
N GLN A 60 -2.42 12.93 4.60
CA GLN A 60 -3.40 11.88 4.86
C GLN A 60 -2.73 10.53 5.09
N THR A 61 -3.37 9.68 5.89
CA THR A 61 -2.82 8.36 6.26
C THR A 61 -3.40 7.26 5.38
N PHE A 62 -2.56 6.30 5.02
CA PHE A 62 -2.90 5.15 4.21
C PHE A 62 -2.32 3.88 4.82
N ASN A 63 -2.91 2.75 4.48
CA ASN A 63 -2.40 1.42 4.83
C ASN A 63 -2.09 0.65 3.56
N LEU A 64 -0.85 0.23 3.42
CA LEU A 64 -0.44 -0.81 2.48
C LEU A 64 -0.59 -2.15 3.20
N ASN A 65 -1.39 -3.04 2.65
CA ASN A 65 -1.73 -4.33 3.23
C ASN A 65 -1.17 -5.45 2.36
N TYR A 66 -0.77 -6.53 3.01
CA TYR A 66 -0.45 -7.80 2.36
C TYR A 66 -1.11 -8.93 3.14
N GLU A 67 -1.90 -9.74 2.43
CA GLU A 67 -2.64 -10.86 2.99
C GLU A 67 -2.01 -12.18 2.50
N HIS A 68 -1.66 -13.05 3.45
CA HIS A 68 -0.83 -14.23 3.21
C HIS A 68 -1.48 -15.27 2.27
N TYR A 69 -2.76 -15.60 2.48
CA TYR A 69 -3.38 -16.74 1.80
C TYR A 69 -3.65 -16.47 0.32
N SER A 70 -4.07 -15.26 -0.02
CA SER A 70 -4.32 -14.82 -1.39
C SER A 70 -3.11 -14.14 -2.03
N GLN A 71 -2.10 -13.78 -1.23
CA GLN A 71 -0.95 -12.95 -1.65
C GLN A 71 -1.39 -11.59 -2.23
N SER A 72 -2.55 -11.10 -1.81
CA SER A 72 -3.10 -9.83 -2.29
C SER A 72 -2.37 -8.66 -1.63
N ILE A 73 -2.02 -7.65 -2.43
CA ILE A 73 -1.44 -6.39 -1.96
C ILE A 73 -2.34 -5.23 -2.38
N TRP A 74 -2.73 -4.41 -1.41
CA TRP A 74 -3.55 -3.23 -1.70
C TRP A 74 -3.29 -2.08 -0.75
N ILE A 75 -3.58 -0.87 -1.22
CA ILE A 75 -3.57 0.36 -0.42
C ILE A 75 -5.01 0.82 -0.22
N ASN A 76 -5.36 1.17 1.02
CA ASN A 76 -6.59 1.89 1.34
C ASN A 76 -6.28 3.16 2.13
N GLY A 77 -7.16 4.17 2.01
CA GLY A 77 -7.10 5.36 2.84
C GLY A 77 -7.58 5.08 4.27
N GLU A 78 -7.06 5.83 5.24
CA GLU A 78 -7.65 5.92 6.58
C GLU A 78 -8.65 7.09 6.63
N GLY A 79 -9.91 6.78 6.31
CA GLY A 79 -11.01 7.74 6.34
C GLY A 79 -11.25 8.47 5.01
N PRO A 80 -12.35 9.25 4.94
CA PRO A 80 -12.84 9.81 3.69
C PRO A 80 -11.81 10.71 2.99
N GLU A 81 -11.10 11.55 3.73
CA GLU A 81 -10.13 12.49 3.18
C GLU A 81 -8.99 11.76 2.45
N ALA A 82 -8.52 10.65 3.01
CA ALA A 82 -7.52 9.80 2.37
C ALA A 82 -8.10 9.06 1.14
N GLU A 83 -9.34 8.57 1.22
CA GLU A 83 -10.02 7.89 0.10
C GLU A 83 -10.15 8.81 -1.13
N HIS A 84 -10.45 10.10 -0.95
CA HIS A 84 -10.51 11.08 -2.04
C HIS A 84 -9.16 11.26 -2.76
N LEU A 85 -8.04 10.91 -2.12
CA LEU A 85 -6.70 11.02 -2.67
C LEU A 85 -6.19 9.73 -3.34
N LEU A 86 -6.94 8.63 -3.31
CA LEU A 86 -6.48 7.34 -3.84
C LEU A 86 -6.11 7.41 -5.33
N ALA A 87 -6.88 8.12 -6.15
CA ALA A 87 -6.56 8.31 -7.56
C ALA A 87 -5.25 9.08 -7.77
N ALA A 88 -5.02 10.11 -6.95
CA ALA A 88 -3.79 10.91 -7.00
C ALA A 88 -2.58 10.10 -6.53
N LEU A 89 -2.73 9.33 -5.45
CA LEU A 89 -1.70 8.44 -4.94
C LEU A 89 -1.35 7.33 -5.94
N ALA A 90 -2.35 6.72 -6.59
CA ALA A 90 -2.11 5.71 -7.62
C ALA A 90 -1.34 6.28 -8.83
N PHE A 91 -1.60 7.53 -9.21
CA PHE A 91 -0.84 8.21 -10.24
C PHE A 91 0.60 8.53 -9.79
N TYR A 92 0.77 8.93 -8.54
CA TYR A 92 2.09 9.27 -7.97
C TYR A 92 3.04 8.07 -7.85
N LEU A 93 2.50 6.88 -7.53
CA LEU A 93 3.29 5.66 -7.35
C LEU A 93 3.69 4.96 -8.67
N ASN A 94 3.13 5.37 -9.81
CA ASN A 94 3.40 4.79 -11.14
C ASN A 94 4.65 5.40 -11.79
#